data_AF-A0A5D2CR64-F1
#
_entry.id   AF-A0A5D2CR64-F1
#
_cell.length_a   1.000
_cell.length_b   1.000
_cell.length_c   1.000
_cell.angle_alpha   90.00
_cell.angle_beta   90.00
_cell.angle_gamma   90.00
#
_symmetry.space_group_name_H-M   'P 1'
#
loop_
_entity.id
_entity.type
_entity.pdbx_description
1 polymer ?
#
loop_
_entity_poly.entity_id
_entity_poly.type
_entity_poly.pdbx_seq_one_letter_code
_entity_poly.pdbx_strand_id
1 'polypeptide(L)'
;MAALQNSMPSLHHTLFTNSFPQRGLQKLSHGAFLCCKTSVPLHVWGEHLSSPPAAASSSSQFQDSGGRRRMIAVGIIAPLVSIVDRTPIAFAAETKKGFLPVTDKKDGYTFLYPFGWQEVVIEGQDKVFKDVIEPLESVSVNMIPTSKQDIRDFGSPQEVAETLIKKVLAPPTQKTKLIQAGEHDVDGKTYYTFEFVTQAPNYTRHALTAVSIGNGKFYTLTTGANERRWDKMKERLLTVVDSFKIFNV
;
A
#
# COMPACT_ATOMS: atom_id res chain seq x y z
N MET A 1 -43.65 -76.57 20.17
CA MET A 1 -43.36 -75.24 19.61
C MET A 1 -42.04 -74.80 20.25
N ALA A 2 -40.89 -75.08 19.65
CA ALA A 2 -40.26 -74.35 18.52
C ALA A 2 -39.87 -72.92 18.97
N ALA A 3 -38.65 -72.38 18.83
CA ALA A 3 -37.57 -72.62 17.87
C ALA A 3 -36.27 -71.95 18.39
N LEU A 4 -35.11 -72.64 18.34
CA LEU A 4 -33.96 -72.45 17.43
C LEU A 4 -32.94 -71.37 17.91
N GLN A 5 -31.73 -71.81 18.33
CA GLN A 5 -30.47 -71.95 17.56
C GLN A 5 -29.54 -70.74 17.84
N ASN A 6 -28.45 -70.96 18.56
CA ASN A 6 -27.12 -71.41 18.10
C ASN A 6 -26.32 -70.31 17.38
N SER A 7 -25.20 -69.92 17.99
CA SER A 7 -23.82 -70.04 17.45
C SER A 7 -22.92 -68.84 17.78
N MET A 8 -21.81 -69.12 18.47
CA MET A 8 -20.50 -68.42 18.44
C MET A 8 -19.89 -68.47 17.00
N PRO A 9 -18.78 -67.78 16.59
CA PRO A 9 -17.61 -67.40 17.40
C PRO A 9 -16.75 -66.16 16.98
N SER A 10 -15.69 -65.92 17.78
CA SER A 10 -14.28 -65.54 17.45
C SER A 10 -13.85 -64.18 16.84
N LEU A 11 -12.90 -63.57 17.58
CA LEU A 11 -11.57 -63.00 17.20
C LEU A 11 -11.46 -61.92 16.10
N HIS A 12 -10.94 -60.73 16.45
CA HIS A 12 -9.53 -60.34 16.30
C HIS A 12 -9.28 -58.83 16.52
N HIS A 13 -8.18 -58.57 17.21
CA HIS A 13 -7.42 -57.33 17.37
C HIS A 13 -7.21 -56.55 16.05
N THR A 14 -7.11 -55.22 16.12
CA THR A 14 -6.05 -54.44 15.42
C THR A 14 -5.99 -53.00 15.94
N LEU A 15 -4.86 -52.68 16.56
CA LEU A 15 -4.32 -51.32 16.66
C LEU A 15 -3.67 -51.01 15.31
N PHE A 16 -3.94 -49.83 14.75
CA PHE A 16 -3.09 -49.25 13.71
C PHE A 16 -2.78 -47.80 14.02
N THR A 17 -1.52 -47.60 14.40
CA THR A 17 -0.72 -46.39 14.20
C THR A 17 -0.59 -46.10 12.70
N ASN A 18 -0.65 -44.82 12.29
CA ASN A 18 0.21 -44.31 11.21
C ASN A 18 0.32 -42.78 11.26
N SER A 19 1.56 -42.38 11.53
CA SER A 19 2.23 -41.08 11.40
C SER A 19 2.67 -40.81 9.96
N PHE A 20 2.69 -39.55 9.49
CA PHE A 20 3.56 -39.03 8.38
C PHE A 20 3.40 -37.48 8.27
N PRO A 21 4.39 -36.70 7.77
CA PRO A 21 5.74 -36.55 8.28
C PRO A 21 6.20 -35.08 8.50
N GLN A 22 7.11 -34.92 9.44
CA GLN A 22 7.98 -33.75 9.63
C GLN A 22 9.23 -33.94 8.75
N ARG A 23 9.57 -32.98 7.88
CA ARG A 23 10.79 -33.04 7.06
C ARG A 23 11.83 -32.06 7.61
N GLY A 24 12.94 -32.64 8.04
CA GLY A 24 13.99 -31.99 8.79
C GLY A 24 15.03 -31.24 7.96
N LEU A 25 15.74 -30.43 8.72
CA LEU A 25 17.02 -29.77 8.46
C LEU A 25 18.10 -30.82 8.13
N GLN A 26 18.79 -30.66 7.00
CA GLN A 26 20.09 -31.30 6.76
C GLN A 26 21.09 -30.27 6.24
N LYS A 27 22.15 -30.08 7.03
CA LYS A 27 23.43 -29.48 6.67
C LYS A 27 24.22 -30.54 5.92
N LEU A 28 24.70 -30.23 4.71
CA LEU A 28 25.89 -30.88 4.15
C LEU A 28 26.71 -29.85 3.36
N SER A 29 28.01 -29.94 3.53
CA SER A 29 29.04 -29.00 3.12
C SER A 29 29.81 -29.49 1.89
N HIS A 30 30.33 -28.51 1.14
CA HIS A 30 31.39 -28.55 0.11
C HIS A 30 31.08 -29.19 -1.26
N GLY A 31 31.11 -28.33 -2.29
CA GLY A 31 31.18 -28.71 -3.70
C GLY A 31 31.08 -27.49 -4.62
N ALA A 32 32.22 -27.02 -5.10
CA ALA A 32 32.49 -25.91 -6.02
C ALA A 32 31.32 -25.41 -6.90
N PHE A 33 30.97 -24.12 -6.75
CA PHE A 33 30.20 -23.38 -7.75
C PHE A 33 31.16 -22.70 -8.73
N LEU A 34 31.06 -23.13 -10.00
CA LEU A 34 31.65 -22.50 -11.16
C LEU A 34 31.13 -21.07 -11.31
N CYS A 35 32.09 -20.14 -11.43
CA CYS A 35 31.90 -18.76 -11.83
C CYS A 35 31.52 -18.72 -13.31
N CYS A 36 30.24 -18.46 -13.62
CA CYS A 36 29.81 -18.09 -14.97
C CYS A 36 29.61 -16.58 -15.03
N LYS A 37 30.61 -15.92 -15.60
CA LYS A 37 30.61 -14.51 -15.98
C LYS A 37 29.59 -14.29 -17.10
N THR A 38 28.57 -13.48 -16.86
CA THR A 38 27.79 -12.83 -17.92
C THR A 38 28.18 -11.36 -17.94
N SER A 39 29.26 -11.07 -18.67
CA SER A 39 29.68 -9.73 -19.04
C SER A 39 28.81 -9.23 -20.18
N VAL A 40 28.05 -8.16 -19.93
CA VAL A 40 27.40 -7.36 -20.98
C VAL A 40 28.45 -6.42 -21.58
N PRO A 41 28.64 -6.37 -22.91
CA PRO A 41 29.58 -5.41 -23.51
C PRO A 41 28.95 -4.02 -23.58
N LEU A 42 29.58 -3.07 -22.88
CA LEU A 42 29.40 -1.64 -23.06
C LEU A 42 30.15 -1.23 -24.34
N HIS A 43 29.42 -0.86 -25.40
CA HIS A 43 30.02 -0.24 -26.58
C HIS A 43 30.37 1.22 -26.25
N VAL A 44 31.66 1.47 -25.98
CA VAL A 44 32.26 2.80 -25.96
C VAL A 44 32.92 3.01 -27.32
N TRP A 45 32.35 3.90 -28.13
CA TRP A 45 33.00 4.42 -29.33
C TRP A 45 33.70 5.72 -28.96
N GLY A 46 35.02 5.65 -28.83
CA GLY A 46 35.89 6.82 -28.76
C GLY A 46 36.69 6.89 -30.06
N GLU A 47 36.47 7.94 -30.84
CA GLU A 47 37.46 8.40 -31.82
C GLU A 47 37.79 9.85 -31.53
N HIS A 48 39.09 10.03 -31.34
CA HIS A 48 39.82 11.24 -31.04
C HIS A 48 40.42 11.75 -32.35
N LEU A 49 40.54 13.08 -32.44
CA LEU A 49 41.46 13.88 -33.25
C LEU A 49 40.95 14.55 -34.54
N SER A 50 41.23 15.86 -34.53
CA SER A 50 41.70 16.70 -35.64
C SER A 50 40.66 17.61 -36.30
N SER A 51 40.63 18.86 -35.82
CA SER A 51 40.40 20.06 -36.63
C SER A 51 41.40 20.11 -37.81
N PRO A 52 41.09 20.73 -38.97
CA PRO A 52 40.94 22.19 -39.11
C PRO A 52 39.85 22.55 -40.18
N PRO A 53 39.60 23.82 -40.61
CA PRO A 53 40.55 24.67 -41.33
C PRO A 53 40.56 26.16 -40.94
N ALA A 54 41.68 26.81 -41.20
CA ALA A 54 41.78 28.24 -41.41
C ALA A 54 41.89 28.49 -42.93
N ALA A 55 41.15 29.47 -43.44
CA ALA A 55 41.44 30.12 -44.71
C ALA A 55 41.13 31.61 -44.57
N ALA A 56 42.17 32.42 -44.72
CA ALA A 56 42.07 33.87 -44.79
C ALA A 56 41.80 34.30 -46.23
N SER A 57 41.06 35.39 -46.42
CA SER A 57 41.44 36.42 -47.39
C SER A 57 40.59 37.68 -47.20
N SER A 58 41.30 38.79 -47.00
CA SER A 58 40.84 40.16 -47.10
C SER A 58 41.06 40.68 -48.53
N SER A 59 40.11 41.41 -49.09
CA SER A 59 40.29 42.49 -50.09
C SER A 59 38.94 43.20 -50.25
N SER A 60 38.77 44.42 -49.74
CA SER A 60 39.01 45.74 -50.37
C SER A 60 38.22 46.00 -51.64
N GLN A 61 37.29 46.95 -51.51
CA GLN A 61 36.82 47.98 -52.47
C GLN A 61 36.64 47.57 -53.94
N PHE A 62 35.47 47.88 -54.51
CA PHE A 62 35.32 48.93 -55.53
C PHE A 62 33.82 49.11 -55.88
N GLN A 63 33.41 50.37 -55.99
CA GLN A 63 32.17 50.79 -56.66
C GLN A 63 32.22 50.33 -58.12
N ASP A 64 31.08 50.02 -58.74
CA ASP A 64 30.51 50.92 -59.76
C ASP A 64 29.20 50.38 -60.37
N SER A 65 28.37 51.37 -60.70
CA SER A 65 27.24 51.50 -61.61
C SER A 65 26.56 50.29 -62.29
N GLY A 66 25.24 50.45 -62.46
CA GLY A 66 24.60 50.18 -63.75
C GLY A 66 23.35 49.30 -63.75
N GLY A 67 22.18 49.94 -63.79
CA GLY A 67 21.14 49.55 -64.76
C GLY A 67 20.08 48.51 -64.36
N ARG A 68 18.89 49.02 -63.99
CA ARG A 68 17.53 48.52 -64.29
C ARG A 68 17.41 47.06 -64.78
N ARG A 69 16.73 46.19 -64.01
CA ARG A 69 15.50 45.44 -64.43
C ARG A 69 14.64 45.06 -63.23
N ARG A 70 13.34 45.31 -63.37
CA ARG A 70 12.23 44.89 -62.48
C ARG A 70 12.11 43.36 -62.46
N MET A 71 11.65 42.81 -61.34
CA MET A 71 10.55 41.84 -61.32
C MET A 71 9.93 41.73 -59.92
N ILE A 72 8.60 41.82 -59.88
CA ILE A 72 7.71 41.64 -58.73
C ILE A 72 7.37 40.15 -58.66
N ALA A 73 7.37 39.51 -57.47
CA ALA A 73 6.43 38.41 -57.19
C ALA A 73 6.40 38.01 -55.70
N VAL A 74 5.27 38.35 -55.07
CA VAL A 74 4.44 37.54 -54.15
C VAL A 74 5.16 36.69 -53.07
N GLY A 75 5.23 37.25 -51.86
CA GLY A 75 5.51 36.48 -50.64
C GLY A 75 4.20 36.01 -49.99
N ILE A 76 4.04 34.69 -49.85
CA ILE A 76 2.94 34.03 -49.15
C ILE A 76 3.09 34.30 -47.65
N ILE A 77 2.11 34.97 -47.03
CA ILE A 77 2.03 35.13 -45.58
C ILE A 77 1.54 33.81 -44.98
N ALA A 78 2.41 33.06 -44.32
CA ALA A 78 2.01 31.92 -43.50
C ALA A 78 1.39 32.44 -42.19
N PRO A 79 0.18 31.99 -41.78
CA PRO A 79 -0.36 32.35 -40.48
C PRO A 79 0.36 31.53 -39.41
N LEU A 80 1.03 32.23 -38.49
CA LEU A 80 1.65 31.65 -37.30
C LEU A 80 0.54 31.16 -36.36
N VAL A 81 0.23 29.86 -36.40
CA VAL A 81 -0.62 29.22 -35.39
C VAL A 81 0.19 29.14 -34.10
N SER A 82 -0.15 30.00 -33.13
CA SER A 82 0.36 29.86 -31.76
C SER A 82 -0.18 28.55 -31.18
N ILE A 83 0.69 27.54 -31.13
CA ILE A 83 0.45 26.35 -30.31
C ILE A 83 0.51 26.85 -28.87
N VAL A 84 -0.67 27.03 -28.26
CA VAL A 84 -0.77 27.19 -26.81
C VAL A 84 -0.31 25.86 -26.23
N ASP A 85 0.91 25.84 -25.69
CA ASP A 85 1.38 24.77 -24.81
C ASP A 85 0.41 24.67 -23.63
N ARG A 86 -0.56 23.76 -23.74
CA ARG A 86 -1.31 23.29 -22.58
C ARG A 86 -0.35 22.43 -21.78
N THR A 87 0.43 23.06 -20.91
CA THR A 87 1.00 22.37 -19.75
C THR A 87 -0.15 21.69 -19.03
N PRO A 88 -0.17 20.36 -18.86
CA PRO A 88 -1.17 19.73 -18.03
C PRO A 88 -0.99 20.28 -16.61
N ILE A 89 -2.02 20.93 -16.09
CA ILE A 89 -2.13 21.24 -14.67
C ILE A 89 -2.07 19.88 -13.97
N ALA A 90 -0.91 19.55 -13.41
CA ALA A 90 -0.80 18.42 -12.52
C ALA A 90 -1.79 18.67 -11.37
N PHE A 91 -2.73 17.75 -11.21
CA PHE A 91 -3.70 17.77 -10.12
C PHE A 91 -2.92 17.55 -8.82
N ALA A 92 -2.37 18.62 -8.26
CA ALA A 92 -1.86 18.63 -6.90
C ALA A 92 -3.09 18.61 -6.00
N ALA A 93 -3.63 17.41 -5.75
CA ALA A 93 -4.54 17.21 -4.64
C ALA A 93 -3.84 17.81 -3.41
N GLU A 94 -4.54 18.69 -2.71
CA GLU A 94 -4.05 19.40 -1.53
C GLU A 94 -3.85 18.37 -0.40
N THR A 95 -2.78 17.58 -0.48
CA THR A 95 -2.46 16.56 0.50
C THR A 95 -1.99 17.26 1.75
N LYS A 96 -2.53 16.85 2.92
CA LYS A 96 -1.99 17.28 4.21
C LYS A 96 -0.47 17.04 4.17
N LYS A 97 0.33 18.10 4.42
CA LYS A 97 1.79 18.03 4.33
C LYS A 97 2.31 16.86 5.16
N GLY A 98 3.16 16.01 4.55
CA GLY A 98 3.73 14.84 5.20
C GLY A 98 2.86 13.59 5.20
N PHE A 99 1.75 13.59 4.46
CA PHE A 99 0.91 12.40 4.24
C PHE A 99 0.82 12.06 2.74
N LEU A 100 0.64 10.77 2.47
CA LEU A 100 0.45 10.22 1.14
C LEU A 100 -0.95 9.58 1.05
N PRO A 101 -1.72 9.84 -0.02
CA PRO A 101 -3.04 9.25 -0.20
C PRO A 101 -2.97 7.85 -0.79
N VAL A 102 -3.89 6.99 -0.34
CA VAL A 102 -4.17 5.67 -0.90
C VAL A 102 -5.64 5.66 -1.30
N THR A 103 -5.92 5.22 -2.51
CA THR A 103 -7.29 5.05 -3.01
C THR A 103 -7.40 3.69 -3.67
N ASP A 104 -8.21 2.82 -3.09
CA ASP A 104 -8.59 1.57 -3.72
C ASP A 104 -9.98 1.70 -4.35
N LYS A 105 -10.01 1.76 -5.69
CA LYS A 105 -11.25 1.87 -6.46
C LYS A 105 -12.01 0.55 -6.58
N LYS A 106 -11.35 -0.58 -6.38
CA LYS A 106 -11.99 -1.90 -6.48
C LYS A 106 -12.75 -2.20 -5.20
N ASP A 107 -12.15 -1.81 -4.07
CA ASP A 107 -12.69 -2.07 -2.75
C ASP A 107 -13.41 -0.88 -2.12
N GLY A 108 -13.31 0.31 -2.72
CA GLY A 108 -14.21 1.43 -2.41
C GLY A 108 -13.80 2.23 -1.21
N TYR A 109 -12.50 2.40 -0.96
CA TYR A 109 -12.05 3.18 0.18
C TYR A 109 -10.82 4.02 -0.15
N THR A 110 -10.60 5.02 0.69
CA THR A 110 -9.41 5.87 0.64
C THR A 110 -8.98 6.25 2.05
N PHE A 111 -7.67 6.41 2.24
CA PHE A 111 -7.09 6.94 3.48
C PHE A 111 -5.75 7.61 3.19
N LEU A 112 -5.26 8.39 4.15
CA LEU A 112 -3.93 8.96 4.15
C LEU A 112 -3.02 8.16 5.08
N TYR A 113 -1.74 8.04 4.75
CA TYR A 113 -0.73 7.49 5.66
C TYR A 113 0.49 8.40 5.75
N PRO A 114 1.25 8.35 6.87
CA PRO A 114 2.42 9.20 7.05
C PRO A 114 3.53 8.90 6.04
N PHE A 115 4.24 9.95 5.61
CA PHE A 115 5.43 9.82 4.79
C PHE A 115 6.52 8.99 5.50
N GLY A 116 7.21 8.13 4.75
CA GLY A 116 8.26 7.25 5.27
C GLY A 116 7.78 5.83 5.57
N TRP A 117 6.47 5.55 5.45
CA TRP A 117 5.95 4.20 5.57
C TRP A 117 5.93 3.49 4.22
N GLN A 118 6.16 2.19 4.24
CA GLN A 118 6.23 1.34 3.06
C GLN A 118 5.08 0.33 3.05
N GLU A 119 4.53 0.07 1.86
CA GLU A 119 3.52 -0.97 1.67
C GLU A 119 4.14 -2.36 1.86
N VAL A 120 3.45 -3.21 2.62
CA VAL A 120 3.81 -4.60 2.86
C VAL A 120 2.58 -5.46 2.56
N VAL A 121 2.78 -6.54 1.82
CA VAL A 121 1.71 -7.51 1.54
C VAL A 121 1.63 -8.51 2.70
N ILE A 122 0.46 -8.61 3.33
CA ILE A 122 0.19 -9.57 4.40
C ILE A 122 -1.05 -10.37 4.03
N GLU A 123 -0.97 -11.69 4.13
CA GLU A 123 -2.11 -12.57 3.86
C GLU A 123 -3.30 -12.24 4.78
N GLY A 124 -4.49 -12.13 4.19
CA GLY A 124 -5.72 -11.82 4.91
C GLY A 124 -5.93 -10.35 5.26
N GLN A 125 -5.00 -9.46 4.89
CA GLN A 125 -5.20 -8.00 4.93
C GLN A 125 -5.16 -7.45 3.52
N ASP A 126 -5.86 -6.35 3.29
CA ASP A 126 -5.97 -5.77 1.96
C ASP A 126 -4.80 -4.83 1.65
N LYS A 127 -4.62 -3.83 2.52
CA LYS A 127 -3.49 -2.90 2.47
C LYS A 127 -2.84 -2.77 3.83
N VAL A 128 -1.51 -2.81 3.85
CA VAL A 128 -0.72 -2.63 5.06
C VAL A 128 0.45 -1.72 4.75
N PHE A 129 0.62 -0.67 5.55
CA PHE A 129 1.77 0.22 5.49
C PHE A 129 2.46 0.21 6.85
N LYS A 130 3.79 0.13 6.84
CA LYS A 130 4.61 0.09 8.06
C LYS A 130 5.74 1.09 7.98
N ASP A 131 6.11 1.67 9.11
CA ASP A 131 7.31 2.48 9.22
C ASP A 131 8.56 1.61 9.00
N VAL A 132 9.52 2.14 8.25
CA VAL A 132 10.79 1.46 7.95
C VAL A 132 11.69 1.39 9.19
N ILE A 133 11.59 2.35 10.11
CA ILE A 133 12.39 2.47 11.32
C ILE A 133 11.69 1.81 12.51
N GLU A 134 10.38 2.02 12.67
CA GLU A 134 9.61 1.46 13.78
C GLU A 134 8.46 0.55 13.29
N PRO A 135 8.67 -0.76 13.12
CA PRO A 135 7.65 -1.66 12.56
C PRO A 135 6.34 -1.76 13.35
N LEU A 136 6.32 -1.31 14.62
CA LEU A 136 5.11 -1.23 15.45
C LEU A 136 4.19 -0.06 15.02
N GLU A 137 4.76 0.94 14.34
CA GLU A 137 4.08 2.04 13.68
C GLU A 137 3.57 1.56 12.32
N SER A 138 2.27 1.33 12.24
CA SER A 138 1.64 0.74 11.05
C SER A 138 0.19 1.13 10.92
N VAL A 139 -0.33 1.04 9.69
CA VAL A 139 -1.75 1.08 9.36
C VAL A 139 -2.08 -0.15 8.54
N SER A 140 -3.18 -0.82 8.87
CA SER A 140 -3.74 -1.90 8.06
C SER A 140 -5.22 -1.69 7.83
N VAL A 141 -5.67 -2.12 6.65
CA VAL A 141 -7.09 -2.20 6.29
C VAL A 141 -7.45 -3.67 6.13
N ASN A 142 -8.49 -4.07 6.86
CA ASN A 142 -9.11 -5.39 6.75
C ASN A 142 -10.55 -5.25 6.28
N MET A 143 -11.01 -6.22 5.49
CA MET A 143 -12.36 -6.28 4.96
C MET A 143 -12.95 -7.66 5.17
N ILE A 144 -14.10 -7.72 5.83
CA ILE A 144 -14.81 -8.97 6.06
C ILE A 144 -16.21 -8.84 5.45
N PRO A 145 -16.67 -9.78 4.60
CA PRO A 145 -18.01 -9.73 4.05
C PRO A 145 -19.05 -9.80 5.18
N THR A 146 -20.09 -8.97 5.10
CA THR A 146 -21.16 -8.89 6.12
C THR A 146 -22.53 -8.77 5.47
N SER A 147 -23.53 -9.36 6.10
CA SER A 147 -24.94 -9.24 5.68
C SER A 147 -25.63 -7.99 6.23
N LYS A 148 -25.01 -7.31 7.19
CA LYS A 148 -25.52 -6.10 7.83
C LYS A 148 -25.24 -4.87 6.96
N GLN A 149 -26.11 -3.88 7.03
CA GLN A 149 -25.95 -2.61 6.29
C GLN A 149 -25.40 -1.49 7.16
N ASP A 150 -25.78 -1.45 8.44
CA ASP A 150 -25.32 -0.45 9.40
C ASP A 150 -24.48 -1.10 10.52
N ILE A 151 -23.45 -0.39 10.96
CA ILE A 151 -22.61 -0.80 12.09
C ILE A 151 -23.40 -0.78 13.41
N ARG A 152 -24.44 0.06 13.49
CA ARG A 152 -25.36 0.11 14.64
C ARG A 152 -26.07 -1.22 14.90
N ASP A 153 -26.24 -2.06 13.87
CA ASP A 153 -26.81 -3.40 14.01
C ASP A 153 -25.95 -4.34 14.85
N PHE A 154 -24.65 -4.05 15.00
CA PHE A 154 -23.73 -4.82 15.84
C PHE A 154 -23.75 -4.40 17.31
N GLY A 155 -24.40 -3.28 17.63
CA GLY A 155 -24.53 -2.76 19.00
C GLY A 155 -23.79 -1.44 19.21
N SER A 156 -23.51 -1.15 20.49
CA SER A 156 -22.85 0.09 20.88
C SER A 156 -21.38 0.14 20.42
N PRO A 157 -20.80 1.34 20.18
CA PRO A 157 -19.39 1.47 19.81
C PRO A 157 -18.44 0.76 20.78
N GLN A 158 -18.75 0.80 22.08
CA GLN A 158 -17.95 0.16 23.13
C GLN A 158 -18.00 -1.38 23.04
N GLU A 159 -19.19 -1.96 22.86
CA GLU A 159 -19.37 -3.41 22.75
C GLU A 159 -18.70 -3.97 21.48
N VAL A 160 -18.85 -3.26 20.36
CA VAL A 160 -18.20 -3.61 19.09
C VAL A 160 -16.68 -3.51 19.24
N ALA A 161 -16.17 -2.43 19.82
CA ALA A 161 -14.74 -2.26 20.07
C ALA A 161 -14.17 -3.40 20.92
N GLU A 162 -14.78 -3.72 22.06
CA GLU A 162 -14.32 -4.81 22.91
C GLU A 162 -14.33 -6.16 22.20
N THR A 163 -15.37 -6.45 21.42
CA THR A 163 -15.50 -7.70 20.67
C THR A 163 -14.41 -7.81 19.61
N LEU A 164 -14.16 -6.73 18.86
CA LEU A 164 -13.11 -6.68 17.84
C LEU A 164 -11.72 -6.81 18.44
N ILE A 165 -11.46 -6.11 19.54
CA ILE A 165 -10.18 -6.15 20.24
C ILE A 165 -9.88 -7.58 20.71
N LYS A 166 -10.85 -8.24 21.33
CA LYS A 166 -10.68 -9.60 21.88
C LYS A 166 -10.57 -10.69 20.81
N LYS A 167 -11.26 -10.53 19.67
CA LYS A 167 -11.36 -11.60 18.64
C LYS A 167 -10.44 -11.42 17.44
N VAL A 168 -10.16 -10.18 17.02
CA VAL A 168 -9.54 -9.88 15.72
C VAL A 168 -8.24 -9.10 15.87
N LEU A 169 -8.22 -8.07 16.71
CA LEU A 169 -7.12 -7.10 16.73
C LEU A 169 -5.97 -7.51 17.68
N ALA A 170 -6.28 -8.23 18.76
CA ALA A 170 -5.28 -8.66 19.73
C ALA A 170 -5.22 -10.20 19.83
N PRO A 171 -4.01 -10.79 19.84
CA PRO A 171 -3.84 -12.18 20.22
C PRO A 171 -4.35 -12.43 21.64
N PRO A 172 -4.88 -13.63 21.95
CA PRO A 172 -5.40 -13.98 23.29
C PRO A 172 -4.32 -13.96 24.38
N THR A 173 -3.04 -13.94 23.99
CA THR A 173 -1.89 -13.85 24.88
C THR A 173 -1.60 -12.43 25.37
N GLN A 174 -2.17 -11.40 24.72
CA GLN A 174 -1.93 -10.00 25.05
C GLN A 174 -3.03 -9.44 25.96
N LYS A 175 -2.64 -8.58 26.90
CA LYS A 175 -3.62 -7.85 27.72
C LYS A 175 -4.12 -6.64 26.94
N THR A 176 -5.42 -6.48 26.86
CA THR A 176 -6.08 -5.40 26.11
C THR A 176 -6.81 -4.47 27.06
N LYS A 177 -6.76 -3.16 26.78
CA LYS A 177 -7.52 -2.15 27.52
C LYS A 177 -8.13 -1.16 26.53
N LEU A 178 -9.46 -1.04 26.54
CA LEU A 178 -10.15 0.02 25.81
C LEU A 178 -9.98 1.34 26.58
N ILE A 179 -9.58 2.41 25.89
CA ILE A 179 -9.45 3.76 26.45
C ILE A 179 -10.71 4.56 26.13
N GLN A 180 -11.04 4.65 24.85
CA GLN A 180 -12.13 5.48 24.35
C GLN A 180 -12.82 4.77 23.20
N ALA A 181 -14.14 4.94 23.11
CA ALA A 181 -14.92 4.58 21.94
C ALA A 181 -15.87 5.73 21.63
N GLY A 182 -16.09 5.98 20.35
CA GLY A 182 -16.92 7.05 19.84
C GLY A 182 -17.56 6.66 18.53
N GLU A 183 -18.59 7.42 18.18
CA GLU A 183 -19.34 7.29 16.94
C GLU A 183 -19.36 8.66 16.27
N HIS A 184 -19.25 8.65 14.95
CA HIS A 184 -19.39 9.85 14.13
C HIS A 184 -19.95 9.46 12.76
N ASP A 185 -20.76 10.36 12.19
CA ASP A 185 -21.36 10.17 10.88
C ASP A 185 -20.61 11.02 9.84
N VAL A 186 -20.12 10.38 8.78
CA VAL A 186 -19.42 11.05 7.68
C VAL A 186 -20.10 10.66 6.37
N ASP A 187 -20.57 11.66 5.61
CA ASP A 187 -21.18 11.47 4.30
C ASP A 187 -22.34 10.43 4.31
N GLY A 188 -23.10 10.39 5.41
CA GLY A 188 -24.23 9.46 5.61
C GLY A 188 -23.85 8.03 5.97
N LYS A 189 -22.57 7.76 6.27
CA LYS A 189 -22.09 6.48 6.80
C LYS A 189 -21.67 6.64 8.25
N THR A 190 -22.06 5.69 9.09
CA THR A 190 -21.72 5.63 10.51
C THR A 190 -20.33 5.01 10.70
N TYR A 191 -19.44 5.74 11.36
CA TYR A 191 -18.10 5.29 11.71
C TYR A 191 -17.95 5.15 13.22
N TYR A 192 -17.50 3.97 13.66
CA TYR A 192 -17.08 3.76 15.04
C TYR A 192 -15.57 3.91 15.12
N THR A 193 -15.12 4.79 16.00
CA THR A 193 -13.70 5.00 16.30
C THR A 193 -13.41 4.67 17.73
N PHE A 194 -12.30 3.98 17.98
CA PHE A 194 -11.90 3.66 19.33
C PHE A 194 -10.38 3.60 19.48
N GLU A 195 -9.93 3.96 20.67
CA GLU A 195 -8.54 3.89 21.12
C GLU A 195 -8.41 2.76 22.13
N PHE A 196 -7.41 1.91 21.94
CA PHE A 196 -7.11 0.82 22.86
C PHE A 196 -5.61 0.56 22.96
N VAL A 197 -5.23 -0.06 24.08
CA VAL A 197 -3.85 -0.43 24.38
C VAL A 197 -3.74 -1.94 24.40
N THR A 198 -2.70 -2.44 23.73
CA THR A 198 -2.28 -3.84 23.85
C THR A 198 -0.94 -3.92 24.56
N GLN A 199 -0.90 -4.66 25.66
CA GLN A 199 0.31 -4.93 26.41
C GLN A 199 0.77 -6.37 26.14
N ALA A 200 1.94 -6.47 25.51
CA ALA A 200 2.70 -7.69 25.35
C ALA A 200 3.85 -7.75 26.39
N PRO A 201 4.49 -8.91 26.61
CA PRO A 201 5.59 -9.01 27.59
C PRO A 201 6.78 -8.08 27.30
N ASN A 202 6.99 -7.71 26.04
CA ASN A 202 8.15 -6.95 25.57
C ASN A 202 7.83 -5.52 25.08
N TYR A 203 6.56 -5.21 24.79
CA TYR A 203 6.16 -3.88 24.35
C TYR A 203 4.71 -3.57 24.71
N THR A 204 4.38 -2.29 24.72
CA THR A 204 2.99 -1.81 24.81
C THR A 204 2.70 -0.98 23.57
N ARG A 205 1.58 -1.26 22.90
CA ARG A 205 1.17 -0.57 21.67
C ARG A 205 -0.16 0.12 21.91
N HIS A 206 -0.19 1.41 21.57
CA HIS A 206 -1.42 2.19 21.50
C HIS A 206 -1.95 2.14 20.07
N ALA A 207 -3.22 1.79 19.93
CA ALA A 207 -3.86 1.60 18.65
C ALA A 207 -5.15 2.40 18.57
N LEU A 208 -5.38 2.97 17.39
CA LEU A 208 -6.61 3.61 16.99
C LEU A 208 -7.22 2.80 15.86
N THR A 209 -8.52 2.54 15.97
CA THR A 209 -9.24 1.80 14.94
C THR A 209 -10.47 2.60 14.52
N ALA A 210 -10.69 2.67 13.21
CA ALA A 210 -11.93 3.11 12.60
C ALA A 210 -12.61 1.93 11.92
N VAL A 211 -13.92 1.83 12.11
CA VAL A 211 -14.75 0.76 11.60
C VAL A 211 -16.01 1.33 10.98
N SER A 212 -16.39 0.81 9.83
CA SER A 212 -17.65 1.17 9.17
C SER A 212 -18.08 0.03 8.25
N ILE A 213 -19.37 0.00 7.93
CA ILE A 213 -19.92 -0.89 6.92
C ILE A 213 -20.14 -0.11 5.62
N GLY A 214 -19.83 -0.74 4.49
CA GLY A 214 -20.15 -0.25 3.17
C GLY A 214 -20.04 -1.38 2.15
N ASN A 215 -20.68 -1.27 0.99
CA ASN A 215 -20.50 -2.23 -0.11
C ASN A 215 -20.67 -3.72 0.29
N GLY A 216 -21.51 -4.02 1.30
CA GLY A 216 -21.68 -5.37 1.86
C GLY A 216 -20.45 -5.93 2.61
N LYS A 217 -19.51 -5.06 2.99
CA LYS A 217 -18.27 -5.38 3.68
C LYS A 217 -18.13 -4.56 4.98
N PHE A 218 -17.55 -5.20 5.98
CA PHE A 218 -17.13 -4.62 7.23
C PHE A 218 -15.68 -4.17 7.09
N TYR A 219 -15.46 -2.87 7.03
CA TYR A 219 -14.14 -2.29 6.91
C TYR A 219 -13.58 -2.01 8.30
N THR A 220 -12.33 -2.39 8.51
CA THR A 220 -11.59 -2.10 9.74
C THR A 220 -10.25 -1.52 9.36
N LEU A 221 -10.06 -0.23 9.62
CA LEU A 221 -8.77 0.43 9.56
C LEU A 221 -8.19 0.45 10.96
N THR A 222 -7.02 -0.17 11.16
CA THR A 222 -6.31 -0.15 12.43
C THR A 222 -4.95 0.47 12.24
N THR A 223 -4.64 1.48 13.05
CA THR A 223 -3.33 2.08 13.12
C THR A 223 -2.85 2.14 14.57
N GLY A 224 -1.56 2.33 14.79
CA GLY A 224 -1.03 2.37 16.14
C GLY A 224 0.47 2.53 16.17
N ALA A 225 0.99 2.87 17.35
CA ALA A 225 2.41 3.08 17.61
C ALA A 225 2.80 2.50 18.97
N ASN A 226 4.11 2.39 19.20
CA ASN A 226 4.65 2.04 20.51
C ASN A 226 4.30 3.15 21.53
N GLU A 227 3.94 2.76 22.74
CA GLU A 227 3.60 3.68 23.83
C GLU A 227 4.69 4.75 24.06
N ARG A 228 5.97 4.36 23.95
CA ARG A 228 7.10 5.30 24.12
C ARG A 228 7.09 6.47 23.12
N ARG A 229 6.48 6.29 21.96
CA ARG A 229 6.39 7.29 20.88
C ARG A 229 4.97 7.82 20.68
N TRP A 230 4.02 7.40 21.51
CA TRP A 230 2.61 7.71 21.34
C TRP A 230 2.35 9.22 21.30
N ASP A 231 2.92 9.98 22.23
CA ASP A 231 2.75 11.44 22.31
C ASP A 231 3.19 12.17 21.03
N LYS A 232 4.18 11.63 20.30
CA LYS A 232 4.66 12.21 19.03
C LYS A 232 3.83 11.78 17.83
N MET A 233 3.26 10.57 17.88
CA MET A 233 2.56 9.97 16.76
C MET A 233 1.04 10.13 16.81
N LYS A 234 0.46 10.36 17.99
CA LYS A 234 -0.98 10.42 18.21
C LYS A 234 -1.70 11.31 17.21
N GLU A 235 -1.25 12.55 17.04
CA GLU A 235 -1.87 13.50 16.09
C GLU A 235 -1.80 13.03 14.64
N ARG A 236 -0.69 12.39 14.26
CA ARG A 236 -0.52 11.84 12.91
C ARG A 236 -1.43 10.64 12.68
N LEU A 237 -1.54 9.76 13.67
CA LEU A 237 -2.38 8.57 13.59
C LEU A 237 -3.88 8.93 13.63
N LEU A 238 -4.27 9.94 14.40
CA LEU A 238 -5.63 10.50 14.34
C LEU A 238 -5.93 11.02 12.94
N THR A 239 -4.99 11.74 12.32
CA THR A 239 -5.16 12.20 10.93
C THR A 239 -5.37 11.04 9.93
N VAL A 240 -4.69 9.90 10.12
CA VAL A 240 -4.92 8.69 9.31
C VAL A 240 -6.34 8.19 9.47
N VAL A 241 -6.80 8.06 10.72
CA VAL A 241 -8.14 7.57 11.06
C VAL A 241 -9.23 8.52 10.53
N ASP A 242 -9.08 9.83 10.74
CA ASP A 242 -10.03 10.85 10.28
C ASP A 242 -10.09 10.95 8.74
N SER A 243 -9.01 10.56 8.06
CA SER A 243 -8.96 10.56 6.60
C SER A 243 -9.61 9.33 5.95
N PHE A 244 -9.94 8.31 6.74
CA PHE A 244 -10.51 7.08 6.23
C PHE A 244 -11.93 7.32 5.75
N LYS A 245 -12.16 7.09 4.46
CA LYS A 245 -13.46 7.27 3.81
C LYS A 245 -13.79 6.07 2.94
N ILE A 246 -15.07 5.68 2.96
CA ILE A 246 -15.61 4.60 2.14
C ILE A 246 -16.55 5.24 1.13
N PHE A 247 -16.37 4.91 -0.14
CA PHE A 247 -17.25 5.30 -1.23
C PHE A 247 -17.87 4.06 -1.88
N ASN A 248 -18.98 4.26 -2.56
CA ASN A 248 -19.67 3.17 -3.23
C ASN A 248 -18.96 2.83 -4.54
N VAL A 249 -18.82 1.53 -4.83
CA VAL A 249 -18.20 0.98 -6.05
C VAL A 249 -19.26 0.36 -6.94
#